data_AF-A0A947YY97-F1
#
_entry.id   AF-A0A947YY97-F1
#
_cell.length_a   1.000
_cell.length_b   1.000
_cell.length_c   1.000
_cell.angle_alpha   90.00
_cell.angle_beta   90.00
_cell.angle_gamma   90.00
#
_symmetry.space_group_name_H-M   'P 1'
#
loop_
_entity.id
_entity.type
_entity.pdbx_description
1 polymer ?
#
loop_
_entity_poly.entity_id
_entity_poly.type
_entity_poly.pdbx_seq_one_letter_code
_entity_poly.pdbx_strand_id
1 'polypeptide(L)'
;MAIFKISPLSDVMKENDIESLENELGRLGVALREQNDDLDQGIEGEVEDDILSEFMDSLDEEHAAADIYIPGLFSEVLPFGEIRIGSLQSLIEALENLQDELGIDDPDSPPDEDEEDIMDDEDEDIIDDFDGTRAPLKKMWFEFYRAANEALDAESNLIIKA
;
A
#
# COMPACT_ATOMS: atom_id res chain seq x y z
N MET A 1 -3.49 -5.64 -15.21
CA MET A 1 -4.42 -5.29 -14.12
C MET A 1 -3.84 -5.92 -12.89
N ALA A 2 -3.49 -5.09 -11.93
CA ALA A 2 -2.93 -5.53 -10.68
C ALA A 2 -4.01 -5.70 -9.63
N ILE A 3 -3.75 -6.60 -8.69
CA ILE A 3 -4.64 -6.98 -7.61
C ILE A 3 -3.87 -6.87 -6.30
N PHE A 4 -4.40 -6.14 -5.33
CA PHE A 4 -3.94 -6.25 -3.94
C PHE A 4 -4.90 -7.14 -3.15
N LYS A 5 -4.35 -7.96 -2.25
CA LYS A 5 -5.10 -8.94 -1.46
C LYS A 5 -4.57 -8.99 -0.03
N ILE A 6 -5.47 -9.00 0.95
CA ILE A 6 -5.13 -9.36 2.33
C ILE A 6 -5.23 -10.88 2.46
N SER A 7 -4.12 -11.57 2.74
CA SER A 7 -4.12 -13.03 2.87
C SER A 7 -2.91 -13.57 3.65
N PRO A 8 -2.96 -14.82 4.14
CA PRO A 8 -1.78 -15.46 4.71
C PRO A 8 -0.67 -15.62 3.66
N LEU A 9 0.59 -15.68 4.13
CA LEU A 9 1.77 -15.88 3.29
C LEU A 9 1.74 -17.24 2.58
N SER A 10 1.08 -18.23 3.17
CA SER A 10 0.92 -19.57 2.60
C SER A 10 0.18 -19.59 1.26
N ASP A 11 -0.59 -18.55 0.93
CA ASP A 11 -1.25 -18.38 -0.38
C ASP A 11 -0.27 -18.06 -1.52
N VAL A 12 0.91 -17.52 -1.19
CA VAL A 12 1.89 -17.02 -2.18
C VAL A 12 3.29 -17.57 -2.01
N MET A 13 3.62 -18.10 -0.83
CA MET A 13 4.92 -18.66 -0.49
C MET A 13 4.77 -20.08 0.03
N LYS A 14 5.77 -20.92 -0.24
CA LYS A 14 5.81 -22.28 0.30
C LYS A 14 6.29 -22.24 1.75
N GLU A 15 5.92 -23.24 2.53
CA GLU A 15 6.31 -23.38 3.94
C GLU A 15 7.83 -23.23 4.16
N ASN A 16 8.67 -23.88 3.34
CA ASN A 16 10.14 -23.75 3.43
C ASN A 16 10.64 -22.31 3.18
N ASP A 17 9.95 -21.55 2.33
CA ASP A 17 10.29 -20.16 2.01
C ASP A 17 9.86 -19.26 3.17
N ILE A 18 8.70 -19.54 3.78
CA ILE A 18 8.22 -18.85 4.98
C ILE A 18 9.18 -19.07 6.16
N GLU A 19 9.63 -20.31 6.41
CA GLU A 19 10.64 -20.60 7.44
C GLU A 19 11.95 -19.82 7.17
N SER A 20 12.34 -19.71 5.90
CA SER A 20 13.56 -18.97 5.53
C SER A 20 13.39 -17.46 5.77
N LEU A 21 12.24 -16.90 5.42
CA LEU A 21 11.90 -15.50 5.69
C LEU A 21 11.83 -15.23 7.21
N GLU A 22 11.25 -16.13 7.99
CA GLU A 22 11.21 -16.03 9.46
C GLU A 22 12.63 -15.95 10.04
N ASN A 23 13.55 -16.76 9.54
CA ASN A 23 14.95 -16.73 9.97
C ASN A 23 15.66 -15.41 9.60
N GLU A 24 15.32 -14.80 8.47
CA GLU A 24 15.88 -13.50 8.08
C GLU A 24 15.33 -12.36 8.92
N LEU A 25 14.01 -12.32 9.10
CA LEU A 25 13.34 -11.36 9.98
C LEU A 25 13.83 -11.49 11.43
N GLY A 26 14.03 -12.72 11.90
CA GLY A 26 14.57 -12.99 13.23
C GLY A 26 15.97 -12.41 13.46
N ARG A 27 16.80 -12.27 12.41
CA ARG A 27 18.11 -11.58 12.50
C ARG A 27 17.97 -10.09 12.71
N LEU A 28 16.86 -9.51 12.27
CA LEU A 28 16.49 -8.11 12.45
C LEU A 28 15.72 -7.88 13.76
N GLY A 29 15.47 -8.95 14.54
CA GLY A 29 14.68 -8.89 15.76
C GLY A 29 13.18 -8.84 15.53
N VAL A 30 12.73 -9.15 14.32
CA VAL A 30 11.31 -9.20 13.93
C VAL A 30 10.85 -10.65 13.97
N ALA A 31 9.74 -10.92 14.65
CA ALA A 31 9.09 -12.23 14.61
C ALA A 31 7.88 -12.16 13.67
N LEU A 32 7.76 -13.13 12.78
CA LEU A 32 6.50 -13.33 12.06
C LEU A 32 5.43 -13.73 13.09
N ARG A 33 4.30 -13.04 13.04
CA ARG A 33 3.15 -13.37 13.88
C ARG A 33 2.41 -14.57 13.30
N GLU A 34 1.77 -15.34 14.18
CA GLU A 34 0.85 -16.39 13.75
C GLU A 34 -0.28 -15.75 12.95
N GLN A 35 -0.43 -16.20 11.71
CA GLN A 35 -1.39 -15.62 10.78
C GLN A 35 -2.77 -16.20 11.04
N ASN A 36 -3.78 -15.34 10.95
CA ASN A 36 -5.15 -15.77 11.08
C ASN A 36 -5.66 -16.30 9.73
N ASP A 37 -5.64 -17.63 9.57
CA ASP A 37 -6.12 -18.32 8.37
C ASP A 37 -7.63 -18.13 8.10
N ASP A 38 -8.41 -17.61 9.07
CA ASP A 38 -9.84 -17.36 8.91
C ASP A 38 -10.16 -16.01 8.22
N LEU A 39 -9.15 -15.18 7.94
CA LEU A 39 -9.30 -13.92 7.21
C LEU A 39 -9.18 -14.15 5.69
N ASP A 40 -10.27 -14.66 5.10
CA ASP A 40 -10.53 -14.58 3.65
C ASP A 40 -11.38 -13.33 3.32
N GLN A 41 -11.18 -12.25 4.09
CA GLN A 41 -11.73 -10.92 3.79
C GLN A 41 -10.76 -10.22 2.85
N GLY A 42 -10.67 -10.73 1.62
CA GLY A 42 -9.92 -10.05 0.58
C GLY A 42 -10.60 -8.74 0.24
N ILE A 43 -10.05 -7.62 0.69
CA ILE A 43 -10.16 -6.41 -0.14
C ILE A 43 -9.38 -6.76 -1.41
N GLU A 44 -10.13 -7.03 -2.48
CA GLU A 44 -9.61 -7.23 -3.82
C GLU A 44 -9.93 -5.94 -4.59
N GLY A 45 -8.95 -5.08 -4.75
CA GLY A 45 -9.05 -3.94 -5.66
C GLY A 45 -8.33 -4.27 -6.96
N GLU A 46 -8.97 -3.94 -8.07
CA GLU A 46 -8.37 -4.02 -9.40
C GLU A 46 -7.87 -2.63 -9.79
N VAL A 47 -6.62 -2.54 -10.24
CA VAL A 47 -6.08 -1.26 -10.73
C VAL A 47 -5.34 -1.42 -12.05
N GLU A 48 -5.29 -0.31 -12.80
CA GLU A 48 -4.51 -0.22 -14.04
C GLU A 48 -3.02 -0.23 -13.74
N ASP A 49 -2.26 -1.01 -14.52
CA ASP A 49 -0.84 -1.28 -14.27
C ASP A 49 0.03 -0.03 -14.36
N ASP A 50 -0.35 0.92 -15.23
CA ASP A 50 0.37 2.18 -15.41
C ASP A 50 0.29 3.04 -14.14
N ILE A 51 -0.90 3.13 -13.53
CA ILE A 51 -1.13 3.86 -12.28
C ILE A 51 -0.40 3.15 -11.13
N LEU A 52 -0.45 1.81 -11.09
CA LEU A 52 0.26 1.06 -10.06
C LEU A 52 1.77 1.28 -10.18
N SER A 53 2.32 1.27 -11.38
CA SER A 53 3.76 1.52 -11.58
C SER A 53 4.15 2.89 -11.06
N GLU A 54 3.38 3.94 -11.39
CA GLU A 54 3.65 5.30 -10.91
C GLU A 54 3.57 5.40 -9.38
N PHE A 55 2.56 4.79 -8.77
CA PHE A 55 2.42 4.77 -7.32
C PHE A 55 3.52 3.98 -6.62
N MET A 56 3.95 2.85 -7.19
CA MET A 56 5.07 2.06 -6.67
C MET A 56 6.39 2.81 -6.80
N ASP A 57 6.57 3.62 -7.84
CA ASP A 57 7.73 4.52 -7.96
C ASP A 57 7.71 5.57 -6.84
N SER A 58 6.56 6.19 -6.54
CA SER A 58 6.42 7.10 -5.39
C SER A 58 6.72 6.43 -4.05
N LEU A 59 6.28 5.17 -3.85
CA LEU A 59 6.64 4.40 -2.65
C LEU A 59 8.13 4.03 -2.59
N ASP A 60 8.81 3.88 -3.73
CA ASP A 60 10.24 3.55 -3.78
C ASP A 60 11.09 4.77 -3.36
N GLU A 61 10.65 5.99 -3.68
CA GLU A 61 11.24 7.24 -3.19
C GLU A 61 11.19 7.33 -1.66
N GLU A 62 10.12 6.84 -1.05
CA GLU A 62 9.95 6.72 0.40
C GLU A 62 10.57 5.42 0.99
N HIS A 63 11.27 4.62 0.17
CA HIS A 63 11.88 3.34 0.55
C HIS A 63 10.89 2.30 1.12
N ALA A 64 9.62 2.38 0.72
CA ALA A 64 8.56 1.48 1.16
C ALA A 64 8.06 0.53 0.07
N ALA A 65 8.45 0.68 -1.19
CA ALA A 65 7.98 -0.18 -2.29
C ALA A 65 8.36 -1.67 -2.11
N ALA A 66 7.35 -2.50 -1.82
CA ALA A 66 7.47 -3.95 -1.66
C ALA A 66 6.33 -4.71 -2.37
N ASP A 67 6.54 -6.00 -2.63
CA ASP A 67 5.52 -6.89 -3.21
C ASP A 67 4.60 -7.47 -2.12
N ILE A 68 5.12 -7.65 -0.90
CA ILE A 68 4.39 -8.15 0.26
C ILE A 68 4.71 -7.28 1.47
N TYR A 69 3.68 -6.85 2.19
CA TYR A 69 3.79 -6.17 3.46
C TYR A 69 3.31 -7.05 4.58
N ILE A 70 4.16 -7.21 5.59
CA ILE A 70 3.88 -8.07 6.75
C ILE A 70 3.73 -7.23 8.04
N PRO A 71 2.97 -7.70 9.04
CA PRO A 71 2.96 -7.08 10.35
C PRO A 71 4.33 -7.20 11.02
N GLY A 72 4.97 -6.08 11.39
CA GLY A 72 6.24 -6.12 12.12
C GLY A 72 7.01 -4.81 12.07
N LEU A 73 7.70 -4.47 13.15
CA LEU A 73 8.41 -3.19 13.25
C LEU A 73 9.81 -3.28 12.64
N PHE A 74 9.92 -2.94 11.35
CA PHE A 74 11.18 -2.75 10.65
C PHE A 74 11.02 -1.76 9.49
N SER A 75 12.06 -0.97 9.23
CA SER A 75 12.00 0.15 8.29
C SER A 75 12.60 -0.14 6.91
N GLU A 76 13.26 -1.28 6.73
CA GLU A 76 13.94 -1.62 5.49
C GLU A 76 13.09 -2.57 4.65
N VAL A 77 12.99 -2.33 3.34
CA VAL A 77 12.47 -3.33 2.40
C VAL A 77 13.51 -4.41 2.19
N LEU A 78 13.13 -5.65 2.46
CA LEU A 78 14.01 -6.82 2.41
C LEU A 78 13.86 -7.55 1.08
N PRO A 79 14.93 -7.73 0.30
CA PRO A 79 14.90 -8.58 -0.87
C PRO A 79 14.88 -10.05 -0.44
N PHE A 80 13.84 -10.80 -0.80
CA PHE A 80 13.70 -12.23 -0.55
C PHE A 80 13.50 -12.98 -1.86
N GLY A 81 14.59 -13.49 -2.45
CA GLY A 81 14.52 -14.12 -3.77
C GLY A 81 14.18 -13.10 -4.86
N GLU A 82 13.03 -13.26 -5.50
CA GLU A 82 12.52 -12.33 -6.54
C GLU A 82 11.45 -11.36 -6.00
N ILE A 83 11.07 -11.48 -4.73
CA ILE A 83 10.07 -10.62 -4.09
C ILE A 83 10.71 -9.67 -3.07
N ARG A 84 10.09 -8.53 -2.87
CA ARG A 84 10.43 -7.52 -1.86
C ARG A 84 9.43 -7.61 -0.71
N ILE A 85 9.95 -7.64 0.52
CA ILE A 85 9.16 -7.71 1.75
C ILE A 85 9.30 -6.39 2.51
N GLY A 86 8.19 -5.69 2.71
CA GLY A 86 8.11 -4.48 3.53
C GLY A 86 7.34 -4.72 4.83
N SER A 87 7.39 -3.77 5.74
CA SER A 87 6.49 -3.78 6.90
C SER A 87 5.23 -2.99 6.61
N LEU A 88 4.10 -3.41 7.19
CA LEU A 88 2.86 -2.63 7.15
C LEU A 88 3.03 -1.26 7.81
N GLN A 89 3.85 -1.17 8.86
CA GLN A 89 4.11 0.11 9.53
C GLN A 89 4.84 1.10 8.62
N SER A 90 5.89 0.66 7.94
CA SER A 90 6.63 1.53 7.03
C SER A 90 5.83 1.88 5.77
N LEU A 91 4.96 0.99 5.31
CA LEU A 91 3.98 1.34 4.28
C LEU A 91 3.06 2.46 4.75
N ILE A 92 2.46 2.35 5.95
CA ILE A 92 1.56 3.37 6.48
C ILE A 92 2.30 4.71 6.63
N GLU A 93 3.51 4.71 7.19
CA GLU A 93 4.34 5.92 7.31
C GLU A 93 4.63 6.56 5.95
N ALA A 94 4.96 5.77 4.93
CA ALA A 94 5.17 6.27 3.58
C ALA A 94 3.87 6.83 2.96
N LEU A 95 2.74 6.16 3.18
CA LEU A 95 1.44 6.64 2.72
C LEU A 95 1.06 7.96 3.41
N GLU A 96 1.33 8.14 4.70
CA GLU A 96 1.11 9.41 5.39
C GLU A 96 1.94 10.55 4.78
N ASN A 97 3.20 10.29 4.39
CA ASN A 97 4.00 11.28 3.67
C ASN A 97 3.43 11.61 2.28
N LEU A 98 2.98 10.59 1.55
CA LEU A 98 2.33 10.75 0.24
C LEU A 98 0.97 11.44 0.36
N GLN A 99 0.29 11.36 1.49
CA GLN A 99 -0.99 12.04 1.73
C GLN A 99 -0.82 13.55 1.57
N ASP A 100 0.21 14.11 2.20
CA ASP A 100 0.55 15.53 2.13
C ASP A 100 0.94 15.92 0.70
N GLU A 101 1.69 15.07 -0.01
CA GLU A 101 2.11 15.32 -1.39
C GLU A 101 0.93 15.30 -2.38
N LEU A 102 -0.02 14.39 -2.16
CA LEU A 102 -1.20 14.24 -3.00
C LEU A 102 -2.27 15.29 -2.67
N GLY A 103 -2.15 16.03 -1.56
CA GLY A 103 -3.15 17.00 -1.13
C GLY A 103 -4.46 16.32 -0.73
N ILE A 104 -4.38 15.31 0.13
CA ILE A 104 -5.52 14.57 0.66
C ILE A 104 -5.82 15.08 2.08
N ASP A 105 -6.92 15.82 2.23
CA ASP A 105 -7.26 16.48 3.50
C ASP A 105 -7.85 15.54 4.57
N ASP A 106 -8.57 14.49 4.16
CA ASP A 106 -9.20 13.52 5.05
C ASP A 106 -8.88 12.07 4.61
N PRO A 107 -8.11 11.30 5.40
CA PRO A 107 -7.71 9.93 5.04
C PRO A 107 -8.86 8.91 5.11
N ASP A 108 -9.93 9.22 5.84
CA ASP A 108 -11.08 8.33 6.02
C ASP A 108 -12.19 8.59 5.00
N SER A 109 -12.08 9.68 4.25
CA SER A 109 -13.05 10.06 3.22
C SER A 109 -12.54 9.59 1.85
N PRO A 110 -13.30 8.78 1.09
CA PRO A 110 -12.87 8.41 -0.26
C PRO A 110 -12.71 9.68 -1.09
N PRO A 111 -11.70 9.75 -1.99
CA PRO A 111 -11.55 10.88 -2.89
C PRO A 111 -12.83 11.02 -3.71
N ASP A 112 -13.39 12.23 -3.77
CA ASP A 112 -14.67 12.50 -4.41
C ASP A 112 -14.63 12.06 -5.89
N GLU A 113 -15.44 11.06 -6.27
CA GLU A 113 -15.56 10.60 -7.66
C GLU A 113 -16.31 11.62 -8.57
N ASP A 114 -16.83 12.70 -7.98
CA ASP A 114 -17.70 13.71 -8.60
C ASP A 114 -17.07 15.12 -8.66
N GLU A 115 -15.75 15.28 -8.59
CA GLU A 115 -15.09 16.53 -9.02
C GLU A 115 -14.94 16.56 -10.55
N GLU A 116 -16.05 16.36 -11.28
CA GLU A 116 -16.15 16.82 -12.68
C GLU A 116 -16.12 18.35 -12.67
N ASP A 117 -14.99 18.93 -13.10
CA ASP A 117 -14.89 20.26 -13.69
C ASP A 117 -15.85 21.33 -13.11
N ILE A 118 -15.60 21.81 -11.89
CA ILE A 118 -16.03 23.18 -11.57
C ILE A 118 -14.96 24.14 -12.11
N MET A 119 -14.78 24.17 -13.43
CA MET A 119 -14.29 25.37 -14.10
C MET A 119 -15.41 26.42 -14.01
N ASP A 120 -15.50 27.11 -12.87
CA ASP A 120 -16.22 28.38 -12.80
C ASP A 120 -15.33 29.43 -13.48
N ASP A 121 -15.70 29.74 -14.71
CA ASP A 121 -14.97 30.50 -15.73
C ASP A 121 -14.87 32.02 -15.39
N GLU A 122 -14.74 32.42 -14.11
CA GLU A 122 -14.80 33.85 -13.72
C GLU A 122 -13.90 34.34 -12.56
N ASP A 123 -12.83 33.66 -12.14
CA ASP A 123 -11.78 34.33 -11.33
C ASP A 123 -10.37 33.74 -11.56
N GLU A 124 -9.59 34.41 -12.42
CA GLU A 124 -8.13 34.31 -12.45
C GLU A 124 -7.57 34.83 -11.11
N ASP A 125 -7.28 33.94 -10.15
CA ASP A 125 -6.23 34.02 -9.10
C ASP A 125 -6.45 33.01 -7.96
N ILE A 126 -6.89 31.77 -8.26
CA ILE A 126 -6.83 30.65 -7.30
C ILE A 126 -5.59 29.82 -7.61
N ILE A 127 -4.80 29.57 -6.57
CA ILE A 127 -3.47 28.95 -6.61
C ILE A 127 -3.56 27.54 -7.23
N ASP A 128 -2.70 27.35 -8.21
CA ASP A 128 -2.53 26.24 -9.15
C ASP A 128 -2.02 24.93 -8.51
N ASP A 129 -2.64 24.43 -7.43
CA ASP A 129 -2.26 23.16 -6.78
C ASP A 129 -3.36 22.07 -6.83
N PHE A 130 -4.53 22.37 -7.38
CA PHE A 130 -5.57 21.36 -7.62
C PHE A 130 -5.31 20.66 -8.97
N ASP A 131 -4.39 19.71 -8.98
CA ASP A 131 -4.10 18.89 -10.15
C ASP A 131 -5.09 17.72 -10.25
N GLY A 132 -6.19 17.94 -10.98
CA GLY A 132 -7.17 16.91 -11.32
C GLY A 132 -6.58 15.69 -12.06
N THR A 133 -5.32 15.72 -12.51
CA THR A 133 -4.66 14.56 -13.13
C THR A 133 -4.24 13.49 -12.13
N ARG A 134 -4.18 13.81 -10.82
CA ARG A 134 -3.77 12.87 -9.76
C ARG A 134 -4.92 12.09 -9.12
N ALA A 135 -6.16 12.28 -9.57
CA ALA A 135 -7.32 11.57 -9.03
C ALA A 135 -7.14 10.03 -8.98
N PRO A 136 -6.56 9.36 -10.00
CA PRO A 136 -6.33 7.93 -9.94
C PRO A 136 -5.28 7.53 -8.88
N LEU A 137 -4.25 8.35 -8.66
CA LEU A 137 -3.26 8.14 -7.61
C LEU A 137 -3.85 8.37 -6.22
N LYS A 138 -4.72 9.37 -6.04
CA LYS A 138 -5.45 9.58 -4.78
C LYS A 138 -6.33 8.38 -4.43
N LYS A 139 -7.02 7.82 -5.43
CA LYS A 139 -7.83 6.60 -5.25
C LYS A 139 -6.95 5.41 -4.85
N MET A 140 -5.81 5.24 -5.51
CA MET A 140 -4.86 4.18 -5.18
C MET A 140 -4.31 4.33 -3.77
N TRP A 141 -3.89 5.55 -3.40
CA TRP A 141 -3.46 5.87 -2.05
C TRP A 141 -4.51 5.46 -1.02
N PHE A 142 -5.78 5.82 -1.24
CA PHE A 142 -6.88 5.51 -0.32
C PHE A 142 -7.09 4.00 -0.17
N GLU A 143 -7.08 3.27 -1.28
CA GLU A 143 -7.21 1.81 -1.29
C GLU A 143 -6.05 1.12 -0.56
N PHE A 144 -4.82 1.54 -0.81
CA PHE A 144 -3.63 1.03 -0.12
C PHE A 144 -3.64 1.36 1.37
N TYR A 145 -3.96 2.60 1.74
CA TYR A 145 -4.00 3.05 3.13
C TYR A 145 -5.03 2.26 3.93
N ARG A 146 -6.24 2.09 3.36
CA ARG A 146 -7.27 1.27 3.98
C ARG A 146 -6.85 -0.20 4.09
N ALA A 147 -6.32 -0.79 3.02
CA ALA A 147 -5.91 -2.19 3.01
C ALA A 147 -4.75 -2.46 3.97
N ALA A 148 -3.80 -1.53 4.09
CA ALA A 148 -2.68 -1.63 5.03
C ALA A 148 -3.15 -1.57 6.49
N ASN A 149 -4.07 -0.66 6.82
CA ASN A 149 -4.66 -0.57 8.15
C ASN A 149 -5.51 -1.82 8.48
N GLU A 150 -6.32 -2.29 7.54
CA GLU A 150 -7.11 -3.51 7.72
C GLU A 150 -6.22 -4.75 7.90
N ALA A 151 -5.17 -4.91 7.10
CA ALA A 151 -4.19 -5.98 7.25
C ALA A 151 -3.49 -5.92 8.61
N LEU A 152 -3.17 -4.70 9.08
CA LEU A 152 -2.53 -4.50 10.37
C LEU A 152 -3.45 -4.89 11.54
N ASP A 153 -4.71 -4.43 11.53
CA ASP A 153 -5.71 -4.78 12.54
C ASP A 153 -6.04 -6.27 12.54
N ALA A 154 -6.05 -6.88 11.36
CA ALA A 154 -6.26 -8.30 11.13
C ALA A 154 -5.04 -9.18 11.51
N GLU A 155 -3.89 -8.56 11.80
CA GLU A 155 -2.58 -9.22 11.93
C GLU A 155 -2.26 -10.14 10.73
N SER A 156 -2.65 -9.70 9.53
CA SER A 156 -2.48 -10.40 8.25
C SER A 156 -1.54 -9.63 7.31
N ASN A 157 -1.25 -10.18 6.14
CA ASN A 157 -0.32 -9.58 5.17
C ASN A 157 -1.10 -8.92 4.04
N LEU A 158 -0.56 -7.82 3.53
CA LEU A 158 -1.01 -7.21 2.28
C LEU A 158 -0.09 -7.66 1.15
N ILE A 159 -0.66 -8.30 0.13
CA ILE A 159 0.07 -8.86 -1.01
C ILE A 159 -0.35 -8.11 -2.27
N ILE A 160 0.62 -7.60 -3.02
CA ILE A 160 0.40 -7.00 -4.34
C ILE A 160 0.76 -8.04 -5.41
N LYS A 161 -0.14 -8.22 -6.37
CA LYS A 161 0.07 -9.05 -7.56
C LYS A 161 -0.14 -8.17 -8.79
N ALA A 162 0.95 -7.78 -9.43
CA ALA A 162 0.92 -7.17 -10.76
C ALA A 162 0.78 -8.24 -11.87
#